data_AF-A0A9J6F8H8-F1
#
_entry.id   AF-A0A9J6F8H8-F1
#
_cell.length_a   1.000
_cell.length_b   1.000
_cell.length_c   1.000
_cell.angle_alpha   90.00
_cell.angle_beta   90.00
_cell.angle_gamma   90.00
#
_symmetry.space_group_name_H-M   'P 1'
#
loop_
_entity.id
_entity.type
_entity.pdbx_description
1 polymer ?
#
loop_
_entity_poly.entity_id
_entity_poly.type
_entity_poly.pdbx_seq_one_letter_code
_entity_poly.pdbx_strand_id
1 'polypeptide(L)'
;MGQTTRTSKAKLISTKRTSTRALDIETRKTTANQILLRSHPSSRSGSASKGPTNKADIDTLAAKFKYQGTDPIKTAARVLEQKVAKKRTNKKFWKNMATISLLFLTRGTNLLSMPKKSQDGSNIVYELIQNYSLKNGQVSPEELTLSCISLTFYAITVSTNKRVAKYLPVKPSFMATIRPAYPPGLMTQALAAAIPVDKPYTMTLVHPHCLHLIEFARVINPKMKYQSEAVILESCLPALRAALNKRDAGAHQRNVNLLVQVDVLTKPTKDQQEAPTEATSRAATVFRNRHGNVFII
;
A
#
# COMPACT_ATOMS: atom_id res chain seq x y z
N MET A 1 -6.82 -63.38 38.66
CA MET A 1 -5.53 -63.58 37.96
C MET A 1 -5.50 -62.68 36.74
N GLY A 2 -4.43 -61.89 36.58
CA GLY A 2 -4.13 -61.17 35.32
C GLY A 2 -4.60 -59.72 35.21
N GLN A 3 -3.96 -58.81 35.95
CA GLN A 3 -3.97 -57.37 35.65
C GLN A 3 -3.08 -57.09 34.43
N THR A 4 -3.55 -56.27 33.48
CA THR A 4 -2.71 -55.73 32.41
C THR A 4 -2.75 -54.20 32.45
N THR A 5 -1.77 -53.63 33.15
CA THR A 5 -1.39 -52.22 33.12
C THR A 5 -0.77 -51.86 31.76
N ARG A 6 -1.29 -50.83 31.09
CA ARG A 6 -0.58 -50.11 30.00
C ARG A 6 -0.27 -48.69 30.45
N THR A 7 1.01 -48.48 30.76
CA THR A 7 1.62 -47.21 31.15
C THR A 7 2.01 -46.36 29.95
N SER A 8 1.82 -45.05 30.11
CA SER A 8 2.28 -43.95 29.26
C SER A 8 3.77 -44.01 28.90
N LYS A 9 4.10 -43.77 27.63
CA LYS A 9 5.40 -43.20 27.21
C LYS A 9 5.20 -42.16 26.10
N ALA A 10 5.03 -40.92 26.53
CA ALA A 10 5.32 -39.74 25.73
C ALA A 10 6.55 -39.06 26.34
N LYS A 11 7.67 -38.98 25.61
CA LYS A 11 8.62 -37.84 25.58
C LYS A 11 9.94 -38.17 24.88
N LEU A 12 10.49 -37.11 24.28
CA LEU A 12 11.84 -36.93 23.75
C LEU A 12 12.17 -37.72 22.48
N ILE A 13 12.08 -37.05 21.33
CA ILE A 13 13.13 -36.92 20.29
C ILE A 13 12.57 -35.91 19.26
N SER A 14 12.90 -34.62 19.39
CA SER A 14 12.93 -33.65 18.27
C SER A 14 13.42 -32.26 18.73
N THR A 15 14.59 -32.19 19.36
CA THR A 15 15.16 -30.88 19.78
C THR A 15 16.67 -30.79 19.70
N LYS A 16 17.34 -31.69 18.96
CA LYS A 16 18.81 -31.70 18.83
C LYS A 16 19.36 -31.44 17.42
N ARG A 17 18.53 -31.30 16.37
CA ARG A 17 19.02 -31.03 15.00
C ARG A 17 18.94 -29.57 14.54
N THR A 18 18.23 -28.71 15.27
CA THR A 18 18.11 -27.27 14.95
C THR A 18 19.11 -26.39 15.70
N SER A 19 19.67 -26.85 16.83
CA SER A 19 20.63 -26.11 17.65
C SER A 19 22.05 -26.10 17.06
N THR A 20 22.50 -27.20 16.45
CA THR A 20 23.86 -27.29 15.87
C THR A 20 24.04 -26.43 14.62
N ARG A 21 22.96 -26.14 13.87
CA ARG A 21 23.01 -25.31 12.66
C ARG A 21 22.95 -23.81 12.96
N ALA A 22 22.39 -23.43 14.11
CA ALA A 22 22.36 -22.03 14.58
C ALA A 22 23.73 -21.61 15.15
N LEU A 23 24.37 -22.49 15.93
CA LEU A 23 25.73 -22.28 16.45
C LEU A 23 26.79 -22.21 15.33
N ASP A 24 26.65 -22.98 14.25
CA ASP A 24 27.61 -22.95 13.12
C ASP A 24 27.49 -21.68 12.25
N ILE A 25 26.33 -21.00 12.24
CA ILE A 25 26.15 -19.71 11.53
C ILE A 25 26.67 -18.54 12.37
N GLU A 26 26.49 -18.59 13.69
CA GLU A 26 26.93 -17.53 14.61
C GLU A 26 28.46 -17.55 14.79
N THR A 27 29.06 -18.74 14.86
CA THR A 27 30.54 -18.89 14.89
C THR A 27 31.19 -18.40 13.58
N ARG A 28 30.56 -18.65 12.42
CA ARG A 28 31.06 -18.16 11.11
C ARG A 28 30.94 -16.64 10.95
N LYS A 29 29.93 -15.99 11.54
CA LYS A 29 29.79 -14.52 11.55
C LYS A 29 30.85 -13.85 12.41
N THR A 30 31.20 -14.43 13.55
CA THR A 30 32.25 -13.91 14.43
C THR A 30 33.64 -14.07 13.82
N THR A 31 33.90 -15.20 13.15
CA THR A 31 35.17 -15.43 12.45
C THR A 31 35.30 -14.56 11.19
N ALA A 32 34.22 -14.31 10.44
CA ALA A 32 34.25 -13.39 9.30
C ALA A 32 34.53 -11.93 9.72
N ASN A 33 33.96 -11.48 10.85
CA ASN A 33 34.25 -10.16 11.40
C ASN A 33 35.67 -10.04 12.00
N GLN A 34 36.22 -11.13 12.56
CA GLN A 34 37.62 -11.14 13.04
C GLN A 34 38.65 -11.24 11.89
N ILE A 35 38.32 -11.91 10.78
CA ILE A 35 39.19 -12.00 9.60
C ILE A 35 39.22 -10.66 8.84
N LEU A 36 38.10 -9.95 8.75
CA LEU A 36 38.05 -8.59 8.17
C LEU A 36 38.80 -7.52 8.98
N LEU A 37 39.17 -7.82 10.23
CA LEU A 37 39.90 -6.91 11.13
C LEU A 37 41.39 -7.27 11.32
N ARG A 38 41.92 -8.31 10.64
CA ARG A 38 43.30 -8.81 10.88
C ARG A 38 44.19 -8.94 9.64
N SER A 39 43.85 -8.30 8.53
CA SER A 39 44.75 -8.24 7.37
C SER A 39 45.08 -6.79 7.01
N HIS A 40 46.07 -6.21 7.70
CA HIS A 40 47.11 -5.44 7.02
C HIS A 40 48.40 -5.36 7.87
N PRO A 41 49.57 -5.62 7.26
CA PRO A 41 50.87 -5.46 7.89
C PRO A 41 51.23 -3.97 8.01
N SER A 42 51.93 -3.64 9.09
CA SER A 42 52.48 -2.33 9.37
C SER A 42 53.57 -1.94 8.36
N SER A 43 53.30 -0.97 7.47
CA SER A 43 54.35 -0.11 6.92
C SER A 43 53.80 1.18 6.29
N ARG A 44 54.20 2.30 6.91
CA ARG A 44 54.56 3.62 6.33
C ARG A 44 53.59 4.40 5.45
N SER A 45 53.26 5.60 5.95
CA SER A 45 53.03 6.89 5.26
C SER A 45 52.10 6.93 4.05
N GLY A 46 50.93 7.58 4.21
CA GLY A 46 50.17 8.12 3.07
C GLY A 46 48.66 8.19 3.31
N SER A 47 48.15 9.42 3.42
CA SER A 47 46.73 9.85 3.35
C SER A 47 45.69 9.07 4.16
N ALA A 48 45.17 9.70 5.22
CA ALA A 48 43.93 9.28 5.86
C ALA A 48 42.79 9.25 4.82
N SER A 49 42.28 8.05 4.52
CA SER A 49 41.06 7.88 3.73
C SER A 49 39.86 8.37 4.56
N LYS A 50 39.43 9.61 4.28
CA LYS A 50 38.20 10.18 4.82
C LYS A 50 36.99 9.47 4.20
N GLY A 51 36.57 8.34 4.77
CA GLY A 51 35.21 7.84 4.57
C GLY A 51 34.20 8.86 5.11
N PRO A 52 32.97 8.94 4.55
CA PRO A 52 31.98 9.93 4.96
C PRO A 52 31.53 9.62 6.39
N THR A 53 32.14 10.28 7.36
CA THR A 53 31.96 10.05 8.80
C THR A 53 31.13 11.15 9.46
N ASN A 54 30.76 12.19 8.72
CA ASN A 54 29.91 13.25 9.21
C ASN A 54 28.42 12.92 8.91
N LYS A 55 27.55 13.21 9.88
CA LYS A 55 26.11 12.92 9.82
C LYS A 55 25.41 13.53 8.60
N ALA A 56 25.80 14.73 8.18
CA ALA A 56 25.25 15.38 6.98
C ALA A 56 25.64 14.65 5.68
N ASP A 57 26.85 14.07 5.61
CA ASP A 57 27.25 13.25 4.46
C ASP A 57 26.47 11.93 4.42
N ILE A 58 26.26 11.31 5.59
CA ILE A 58 25.43 10.11 5.73
C ILE A 58 23.96 10.41 5.41
N ASP A 59 23.42 11.54 5.87
CA ASP A 59 22.04 11.98 5.58
C ASP A 59 21.88 12.33 4.09
N THR A 60 22.89 12.92 3.46
CA THR A 60 22.93 13.20 2.02
C THR A 60 23.00 11.91 1.22
N LEU A 61 23.82 10.94 1.62
CA LEU A 61 23.86 9.61 1.03
C LEU A 61 22.52 8.89 1.22
N ALA A 62 22.00 8.90 2.45
CA ALA A 62 20.72 8.28 2.79
C ALA A 62 19.57 8.90 2.01
N ALA A 63 19.57 10.21 1.76
CA ALA A 63 18.61 10.88 0.91
C ALA A 63 18.69 10.42 -0.57
N LYS A 64 19.89 10.12 -1.08
CA LYS A 64 20.08 9.52 -2.42
C LYS A 64 19.57 8.09 -2.51
N PHE A 65 19.57 7.35 -1.40
CA PHE A 65 19.06 5.97 -1.31
C PHE A 65 17.64 5.87 -0.69
N LYS A 66 16.99 7.00 -0.38
CA LYS A 66 15.62 7.00 0.14
C LYS A 66 14.71 6.29 -0.85
N TYR A 67 13.79 5.48 -0.32
CA TYR A 67 12.77 4.81 -1.11
C TYR A 67 12.02 5.85 -1.97
N GLN A 68 12.31 5.86 -3.28
CA GLN A 68 11.54 6.60 -4.26
C GLN A 68 10.32 5.77 -4.66
N GLY A 69 9.30 5.76 -3.79
CA GLY A 69 7.97 5.35 -4.23
C GLY A 69 7.48 6.25 -5.37
N THR A 70 6.50 5.79 -6.13
CA THR A 70 5.89 6.52 -7.26
C THR A 70 5.70 8.01 -6.94
N ASP A 71 6.21 8.89 -7.80
CA ASP A 71 5.99 10.33 -7.76
C ASP A 71 4.74 10.68 -8.59
N PRO A 72 3.64 11.14 -7.97
CA PRO A 72 2.42 11.49 -8.68
C PRO A 72 2.60 12.60 -9.71
N ILE A 73 3.49 13.57 -9.47
CA ILE A 73 3.72 14.69 -10.38
C ILE A 73 4.40 14.18 -11.65
N LYS A 74 5.47 13.39 -11.50
CA LYS A 74 6.16 12.75 -12.64
C LYS A 74 5.24 11.79 -13.39
N THR A 75 4.42 11.03 -12.67
CA THR A 75 3.44 10.12 -13.27
C THR A 75 2.42 10.89 -14.11
N ALA A 76 1.87 11.99 -13.57
CA ALA A 76 0.92 12.83 -14.28
C ALA A 76 1.55 13.46 -15.53
N ALA A 77 2.78 13.98 -15.43
CA ALA A 77 3.53 14.53 -16.56
C ALA A 77 3.69 13.49 -17.68
N ARG A 78 4.18 12.28 -17.38
CA ARG A 78 4.37 11.22 -18.37
C ARG A 78 3.05 10.76 -19.00
N VAL A 79 1.96 10.69 -18.23
CA VAL A 79 0.62 10.37 -18.75
C VAL A 79 0.13 11.46 -19.72
N LEU A 80 0.42 12.74 -19.44
CA LEU A 80 0.09 13.86 -20.31
C LEU A 80 0.97 13.90 -21.58
N GLU A 81 2.26 13.56 -21.48
CA GLU A 81 3.13 13.39 -22.64
C GLU A 81 2.58 12.32 -23.59
N GLN A 82 2.14 11.17 -23.05
CA GLN A 82 1.51 10.11 -23.86
C GLN A 82 0.21 10.57 -24.53
N LYS A 83 -0.57 11.43 -23.87
CA LYS A 83 -1.77 12.04 -24.46
C LYS A 83 -1.41 12.94 -25.65
N VAL A 84 -0.39 13.78 -25.51
CA VAL A 84 0.08 14.70 -26.57
C VAL A 84 0.68 13.92 -27.73
N ALA A 85 1.61 13.00 -27.46
CA ALA A 85 2.28 12.19 -28.48
C ALA A 85 1.31 11.38 -29.34
N LYS A 86 0.19 10.92 -28.76
CA LYS A 86 -0.86 10.18 -29.47
C LYS A 86 -2.04 11.05 -29.91
N LYS A 87 -1.89 12.38 -29.89
CA LYS A 87 -2.87 13.39 -30.34
C LYS A 87 -4.28 13.15 -29.79
N ARG A 88 -4.40 12.78 -28.52
CA ARG A 88 -5.69 12.42 -27.91
C ARG A 88 -6.50 13.64 -27.49
N THR A 89 -7.79 13.60 -27.81
CA THR A 89 -8.75 14.58 -27.29
C THR A 89 -8.88 14.47 -25.76
N ASN A 90 -9.27 15.57 -25.12
CA ASN A 90 -9.56 15.60 -23.68
C ASN A 90 -10.63 14.56 -23.30
N LYS A 91 -11.68 14.40 -24.11
CA LYS A 91 -12.75 13.42 -23.89
C LYS A 91 -12.22 11.99 -23.86
N LYS A 92 -11.41 11.58 -24.84
CA LYS A 92 -10.83 10.23 -24.88
C LYS A 92 -9.81 10.02 -23.76
N PHE A 93 -9.01 11.04 -23.44
CA PHE A 93 -8.07 10.98 -22.32
C PHE A 93 -8.76 10.67 -20.99
N TRP A 94 -9.78 11.45 -20.62
CA TRP A 94 -10.50 11.25 -19.37
C TRP A 94 -11.29 9.94 -19.33
N LYS A 95 -11.84 9.50 -20.48
CA LYS A 95 -12.43 8.15 -20.60
C LYS A 95 -11.39 7.07 -20.27
N ASN A 96 -10.18 7.18 -20.83
CA ASN A 96 -9.10 6.22 -20.57
C ASN A 96 -8.66 6.24 -19.09
N MET A 97 -8.58 7.40 -18.43
CA MET A 97 -8.25 7.47 -17.00
C MET A 97 -9.32 6.78 -16.14
N ALA A 98 -10.60 6.98 -16.46
CA ALA A 98 -11.69 6.27 -15.79
C ALA A 98 -11.63 4.76 -16.03
N THR A 99 -11.31 4.32 -17.26
CA THR A 99 -11.13 2.89 -17.57
C THR A 99 -9.94 2.28 -16.84
N ILE A 100 -8.80 2.96 -16.79
CA ILE A 100 -7.63 2.53 -16.02
C ILE A 100 -7.97 2.37 -14.54
N SER A 101 -8.67 3.36 -13.96
CA SER A 101 -9.11 3.33 -12.56
C SER A 101 -10.06 2.16 -12.30
N LEU A 102 -11.01 1.92 -13.21
CA LEU A 102 -11.94 0.79 -13.13
C LEU A 102 -11.21 -0.57 -13.18
N LEU A 103 -10.25 -0.72 -14.09
CA LEU A 103 -9.44 -1.93 -14.21
C LEU A 103 -8.61 -2.16 -12.95
N PHE A 104 -7.96 -1.12 -12.43
CA PHE A 104 -7.22 -1.20 -11.17
C PHE A 104 -8.11 -1.68 -10.01
N LEU A 105 -9.29 -1.07 -9.85
CA LEU A 105 -10.22 -1.39 -8.77
C LEU A 105 -10.76 -2.82 -8.84
N THR A 106 -11.06 -3.32 -10.03
CA THR A 106 -11.80 -4.59 -10.21
C THR A 106 -10.92 -5.77 -10.60
N ARG A 107 -9.74 -5.52 -11.19
CA ARG A 107 -8.83 -6.54 -11.73
C ARG A 107 -7.42 -6.47 -11.15
N GLY A 108 -7.10 -5.44 -10.36
CA GLY A 108 -5.77 -5.26 -9.77
C GLY A 108 -4.73 -4.79 -10.77
N THR A 109 -3.48 -5.25 -10.62
CA THR A 109 -2.33 -4.73 -11.37
C THR A 109 -1.76 -5.70 -12.41
N ASN A 110 -2.22 -6.94 -12.45
CA ASN A 110 -1.69 -7.96 -13.37
C ASN A 110 -2.31 -7.85 -14.77
N LEU A 111 -1.79 -6.92 -15.57
CA LEU A 111 -2.20 -6.64 -16.95
C LEU A 111 -2.18 -7.89 -17.84
N LEU A 112 -1.22 -8.78 -17.67
CA LEU A 112 -1.07 -9.98 -18.51
C LEU A 112 -2.21 -11.00 -18.30
N SER A 113 -2.83 -10.98 -17.12
CA SER A 113 -3.94 -11.88 -16.79
C SER A 113 -5.32 -11.34 -17.20
N MET A 114 -5.44 -10.05 -17.49
CA MET A 114 -6.75 -9.41 -17.72
C MET A 114 -7.41 -9.79 -19.05
N PRO A 115 -6.70 -9.84 -20.19
CA PRO A 115 -7.28 -10.17 -21.50
C PRO A 115 -7.92 -11.57 -21.55
N LYS A 116 -7.46 -12.52 -20.74
CA LYS A 116 -7.90 -13.92 -20.79
C LYS A 116 -9.38 -14.17 -20.43
N LYS A 117 -10.19 -13.14 -20.18
CA LYS A 117 -11.55 -13.26 -19.62
C LYS A 117 -12.68 -12.71 -20.49
N SER A 118 -12.41 -11.89 -21.52
CA SER A 118 -13.39 -11.51 -22.54
C SER A 118 -12.71 -10.87 -23.76
N GLN A 119 -13.27 -11.06 -24.95
CA GLN A 119 -12.69 -10.52 -26.19
C GLN A 119 -12.74 -8.98 -26.21
N ASP A 120 -13.90 -8.39 -25.90
CA ASP A 120 -14.04 -6.93 -25.84
C ASP A 120 -13.17 -6.29 -24.74
N GLY A 121 -13.06 -6.96 -23.59
CA GLY A 121 -12.20 -6.52 -22.50
C GLY A 121 -10.72 -6.56 -22.88
N SER A 122 -10.31 -7.55 -23.68
CA SER A 122 -8.95 -7.67 -24.20
C SER A 122 -8.56 -6.48 -25.05
N ASN A 123 -9.42 -6.10 -26.00
CA ASN A 123 -9.17 -4.99 -26.91
C ASN A 123 -8.95 -3.67 -26.14
N ILE A 124 -9.77 -3.42 -25.11
CA ILE A 124 -9.63 -2.25 -24.23
C ILE A 124 -8.28 -2.28 -23.49
N VAL A 125 -7.89 -3.42 -22.92
CA VAL A 125 -6.62 -3.55 -22.19
C VAL A 125 -5.43 -3.34 -23.13
N TYR A 126 -5.43 -3.96 -24.32
CA TYR A 126 -4.36 -3.79 -25.31
C TYR A 126 -4.27 -2.36 -25.81
N GLU A 127 -5.41 -1.71 -26.09
CA GLU A 127 -5.44 -0.30 -26.44
C GLU A 127 -4.77 0.55 -25.36
N LEU A 128 -5.08 0.33 -24.08
CA LEU A 128 -4.49 1.08 -22.97
C LEU A 128 -2.98 0.82 -22.81
N ILE A 129 -2.54 -0.44 -22.97
CA ILE A 129 -1.12 -0.81 -22.93
C ILE A 129 -0.35 -0.07 -24.02
N GLN A 130 -0.82 -0.10 -25.27
CA GLN A 130 -0.17 0.59 -26.38
C GLN A 130 -0.19 2.12 -26.21
N ASN A 131 -1.29 2.64 -25.68
CA ASN A 131 -1.49 4.07 -25.53
C ASN A 131 -0.63 4.70 -24.43
N TYR A 132 -0.47 4.04 -23.30
CA TYR A 132 0.24 4.60 -22.15
C TYR A 132 1.54 3.85 -21.84
N SER A 133 1.96 2.96 -22.74
CA SER A 133 3.13 2.10 -22.56
C SER A 133 3.11 1.37 -21.21
N LEU A 134 1.93 0.88 -20.81
CA LEU A 134 1.73 0.34 -19.47
C LEU A 134 2.57 -0.92 -19.24
N LYS A 135 3.26 -0.95 -18.10
CA LYS A 135 4.05 -2.08 -17.63
C LYS A 135 3.29 -2.87 -16.57
N ASN A 136 3.64 -4.15 -16.47
CA ASN A 136 3.08 -5.09 -15.52
C ASN A 136 4.00 -5.25 -14.31
N GLY A 137 3.42 -5.35 -13.11
CA GLY A 137 4.16 -5.66 -11.89
C GLY A 137 5.00 -4.50 -11.34
N GLN A 138 6.02 -4.84 -10.57
CA GLN A 138 6.92 -3.88 -9.94
C GLN A 138 8.00 -3.47 -10.94
N VAL A 139 8.07 -2.17 -11.23
CA VAL A 139 8.92 -1.58 -12.26
C VAL A 139 9.63 -0.34 -11.71
N SER A 140 10.55 0.22 -12.50
CA SER A 140 11.24 1.47 -12.18
C SER A 140 10.23 2.59 -11.86
N PRO A 141 10.53 3.53 -10.94
CA PRO A 141 9.63 4.63 -10.58
C PRO A 141 9.15 5.49 -11.75
N GLU A 142 9.90 5.52 -12.84
CA GLU A 142 9.61 6.28 -14.07
C GLU A 142 8.56 5.59 -14.96
N GLU A 143 8.35 4.28 -14.79
CA GLU A 143 7.49 3.49 -15.67
C GLU A 143 6.00 3.59 -15.27
N LEU A 144 5.13 3.60 -16.28
CA LEU A 144 3.69 3.69 -16.08
C LEU A 144 3.09 2.30 -15.84
N THR A 145 2.31 2.16 -14.77
CA THR A 145 1.55 0.97 -14.37
C THR A 145 0.10 1.39 -14.07
N LEU A 146 -0.82 0.42 -14.06
CA LEU A 146 -2.22 0.70 -13.67
C LEU A 146 -2.31 1.33 -12.28
N SER A 147 -1.52 0.83 -11.32
CA SER A 147 -1.54 1.34 -9.95
C SER A 147 -0.98 2.75 -9.86
N CYS A 148 0.18 3.05 -10.48
CA CYS A 148 0.73 4.40 -10.35
C CYS A 148 -0.20 5.46 -10.95
N ILE A 149 -0.82 5.18 -12.10
CA ILE A 149 -1.80 6.09 -12.72
C ILE A 149 -3.03 6.21 -11.80
N SER A 150 -3.63 5.10 -11.37
CA SER A 150 -4.87 5.14 -10.57
C SER A 150 -4.67 5.84 -9.22
N LEU A 151 -3.51 5.68 -8.60
CA LEU A 151 -3.16 6.37 -7.35
C LEU A 151 -2.80 7.84 -7.57
N THR A 152 -2.24 8.19 -8.73
CA THR A 152 -1.99 9.59 -9.12
C THR A 152 -3.29 10.34 -9.40
N PHE A 153 -4.20 9.74 -10.17
CA PHE A 153 -5.52 10.27 -10.47
C PHE A 153 -6.57 9.84 -9.43
N TYR A 154 -6.20 9.94 -8.14
CA TYR A 154 -6.99 9.40 -7.03
C TYR A 154 -8.44 9.87 -7.01
N ALA A 155 -8.73 11.12 -7.39
CA ALA A 155 -10.09 11.65 -7.37
C ALA A 155 -11.05 10.87 -8.28
N ILE A 156 -10.58 10.45 -9.45
CA ILE A 156 -11.34 9.60 -10.37
C ILE A 156 -11.47 8.21 -9.79
N THR A 157 -10.39 7.66 -9.24
CA THR A 157 -10.38 6.31 -8.65
C THR A 157 -11.33 6.20 -7.47
N VAL A 158 -11.29 7.14 -6.52
CA VAL A 158 -12.17 7.21 -5.35
C VAL A 158 -13.64 7.39 -5.77
N SER A 159 -13.92 8.28 -6.73
CA SER A 159 -15.27 8.45 -7.27
C SER A 159 -15.79 7.19 -7.96
N THR A 160 -14.94 6.51 -8.72
CA THR A 160 -15.28 5.28 -9.45
C THR A 160 -15.54 4.13 -8.47
N ASN A 161 -14.71 4.02 -7.44
CA ASN A 161 -14.80 2.99 -6.39
C ASN A 161 -16.21 2.86 -5.81
N LYS A 162 -16.83 3.98 -5.38
CA LYS A 162 -18.20 3.98 -4.86
C LYS A 162 -19.22 3.41 -5.85
N ARG A 163 -19.09 3.74 -7.14
CA ARG A 163 -20.03 3.30 -8.20
C ARG A 163 -19.88 1.81 -8.53
N VAL A 164 -18.68 1.25 -8.36
CA VAL A 164 -18.36 -0.13 -8.73
C VAL A 164 -18.12 -1.04 -7.53
N ALA A 165 -18.53 -0.62 -6.34
CA ALA A 165 -18.24 -1.30 -5.08
C ALA A 165 -18.59 -2.80 -5.10
N LYS A 166 -19.69 -3.19 -5.79
CA LYS A 166 -20.12 -4.58 -5.92
C LYS A 166 -19.17 -5.49 -6.72
N TYR A 167 -18.25 -4.90 -7.48
CA TYR A 167 -17.26 -5.59 -8.32
C TYR A 167 -15.84 -5.60 -7.74
N LEU A 168 -15.66 -5.04 -6.53
CA LEU A 168 -14.36 -5.01 -5.88
C LEU A 168 -13.94 -6.42 -5.39
N PRO A 169 -12.63 -6.69 -5.29
CA PRO A 169 -12.11 -7.94 -4.72
C PRO A 169 -12.63 -8.21 -3.30
N VAL A 170 -12.69 -7.15 -2.48
CA VAL A 170 -13.36 -7.19 -1.17
C VAL A 170 -14.72 -6.54 -1.34
N LYS A 171 -15.80 -7.32 -1.19
CA LYS A 171 -17.17 -6.85 -1.43
C LYS A 171 -17.74 -6.09 -0.23
N PRO A 172 -18.66 -5.12 -0.44
CA PRO A 172 -19.37 -4.44 0.65
C PRO A 172 -20.10 -5.42 1.59
N SER A 173 -20.64 -6.51 1.06
CA SER A 173 -21.28 -7.56 1.87
C SER A 173 -20.31 -8.26 2.83
N PHE A 174 -19.05 -8.41 2.44
CA PHE A 174 -18.01 -8.94 3.32
C PHE A 174 -17.61 -7.89 4.36
N MET A 175 -17.37 -6.64 3.95
CA MET A 175 -17.07 -5.57 4.93
C MET A 175 -18.22 -5.35 5.92
N ALA A 176 -19.47 -5.65 5.53
CA ALA A 176 -20.64 -5.60 6.40
C ALA A 176 -20.58 -6.61 7.55
N THR A 177 -19.84 -7.72 7.42
CA THR A 177 -19.63 -8.68 8.53
C THR A 177 -18.64 -8.14 9.58
N ILE A 178 -17.76 -7.23 9.18
CA ILE A 178 -16.85 -6.50 10.07
C ILE A 178 -17.59 -5.35 10.75
N ARG A 179 -18.35 -4.57 9.97
CA ARG A 179 -19.19 -3.48 10.46
C ARG A 179 -20.42 -3.32 9.56
N PRO A 180 -21.65 -3.49 10.08
CA PRO A 180 -22.88 -3.29 9.30
C PRO A 180 -22.90 -1.93 8.61
N ALA A 181 -23.17 -1.87 7.30
CA ALA A 181 -23.13 -0.66 6.48
C ALA A 181 -21.75 0.02 6.35
N TYR A 182 -20.64 -0.73 6.39
CA TYR A 182 -19.29 -0.19 6.18
C TYR A 182 -19.21 0.72 4.93
N PRO A 183 -18.66 1.95 5.02
CA PRO A 183 -18.70 2.92 3.93
C PRO A 183 -17.93 2.45 2.68
N PRO A 184 -18.58 2.28 1.51
CA PRO A 184 -17.89 1.84 0.29
C PRO A 184 -16.81 2.82 -0.20
N GLY A 185 -16.95 4.12 0.11
CA GLY A 185 -15.95 5.15 -0.20
C GLY A 185 -14.56 4.87 0.39
N LEU A 186 -14.48 4.10 1.48
CA LEU A 186 -13.22 3.68 2.13
C LEU A 186 -12.51 2.51 1.44
N MET A 187 -13.16 1.86 0.47
CA MET A 187 -12.75 0.57 -0.09
C MET A 187 -11.79 0.67 -1.28
N THR A 188 -10.84 1.62 -1.23
CA THR A 188 -9.77 1.74 -2.23
C THR A 188 -8.52 2.39 -1.63
N GLN A 189 -7.34 1.90 -2.01
CA GLN A 189 -6.05 2.44 -1.55
C GLN A 189 -5.83 3.90 -1.99
N ALA A 190 -6.50 4.33 -3.07
CA ALA A 190 -6.42 5.70 -3.56
C ALA A 190 -7.00 6.74 -2.57
N LEU A 191 -7.84 6.30 -1.62
CA LEU A 191 -8.46 7.20 -0.65
C LEU A 191 -7.43 7.92 0.23
N ALA A 192 -6.30 7.27 0.55
CA ALA A 192 -5.28 7.84 1.41
C ALA A 192 -4.80 9.23 0.94
N ALA A 193 -4.72 9.45 -0.38
CA ALA A 193 -4.33 10.74 -0.97
C ALA A 193 -5.38 11.86 -0.74
N ALA A 194 -6.63 11.50 -0.40
CA ALA A 194 -7.72 12.44 -0.16
C ALA A 194 -7.92 12.79 1.32
N ILE A 195 -7.53 11.92 2.28
CA ILE A 195 -7.83 12.07 3.73
C ILE A 195 -7.12 13.31 4.32
N PRO A 196 -7.74 14.44 4.71
CA PRO A 196 -7.03 15.57 5.35
C PRO A 196 -6.18 15.09 6.54
N VAL A 197 -4.94 15.58 6.70
CA VAL A 197 -4.00 15.12 7.76
C VAL A 197 -3.93 16.06 8.95
N ASP A 198 -4.30 17.31 8.74
CA ASP A 198 -4.27 18.44 9.68
C ASP A 198 -5.62 18.67 10.39
N LYS A 199 -6.56 17.74 10.25
CA LYS A 199 -7.90 17.86 10.82
C LYS A 199 -8.04 17.04 12.11
N PRO A 200 -8.85 17.50 13.10
CA PRO A 200 -9.11 16.72 14.32
C PRO A 200 -9.67 15.32 14.04
N TYR A 201 -10.38 15.16 12.92
CA TYR A 201 -11.00 13.90 12.52
C TYR A 201 -10.13 13.01 11.63
N THR A 202 -8.89 13.40 11.31
CA THR A 202 -7.99 12.66 10.41
C THR A 202 -7.93 11.17 10.75
N MET A 203 -7.65 10.84 12.01
CA MET A 203 -7.51 9.43 12.43
C MET A 203 -8.85 8.67 12.38
N THR A 204 -9.98 9.37 12.46
CA THR A 204 -11.31 8.77 12.25
C THR A 204 -11.55 8.39 10.78
N LEU A 205 -10.76 8.91 9.84
CA LEU A 205 -10.76 8.46 8.43
C LEU A 205 -9.71 7.38 8.17
N VAL A 206 -8.51 7.51 8.75
CA VAL A 206 -7.40 6.56 8.56
C VAL A 206 -7.73 5.19 9.15
N HIS A 207 -8.21 5.13 10.38
CA HIS A 207 -8.52 3.87 11.08
C HIS A 207 -9.48 2.95 10.31
N PRO A 208 -10.67 3.38 9.89
CA PRO A 208 -11.56 2.50 9.15
C PRO A 208 -10.99 2.17 7.77
N HIS A 209 -10.24 3.07 7.13
CA HIS A 209 -9.54 2.76 5.89
C HIS A 209 -8.53 1.61 6.07
N CYS A 210 -7.81 1.56 7.19
CA CYS A 210 -6.91 0.44 7.53
C CYS A 210 -7.64 -0.90 7.65
N LEU A 211 -8.88 -0.94 8.17
CA LEU A 211 -9.68 -2.19 8.18
C LEU A 211 -9.85 -2.76 6.75
N HIS A 212 -10.14 -1.88 5.78
CA HIS A 212 -10.21 -2.31 4.39
C HIS A 212 -8.86 -2.75 3.85
N LEU A 213 -7.77 -2.03 4.14
CA LEU A 213 -6.43 -2.39 3.66
C LEU A 213 -5.98 -3.77 4.15
N ILE A 214 -6.31 -4.13 5.39
CA ILE A 214 -6.02 -5.45 5.95
C ILE A 214 -6.71 -6.56 5.13
N GLU A 215 -8.03 -6.42 4.94
CA GLU A 215 -8.80 -7.43 4.18
C GLU A 215 -8.42 -7.46 2.70
N PHE A 216 -8.14 -6.30 2.12
CA PHE A 216 -7.65 -6.19 0.76
C PHE A 216 -6.31 -6.92 0.59
N ALA A 217 -5.36 -6.72 1.51
CA ALA A 217 -4.06 -7.39 1.49
C ALA A 217 -4.19 -8.92 1.57
N ARG A 218 -5.12 -9.44 2.37
CA ARG A 218 -5.41 -10.89 2.44
C ARG A 218 -5.86 -11.46 1.11
N VAL A 219 -6.68 -10.71 0.37
CA VAL A 219 -7.23 -11.14 -0.93
C VAL A 219 -6.16 -11.11 -2.02
N ILE A 220 -5.36 -10.05 -2.07
CA ILE A 220 -4.44 -9.81 -3.21
C ILE A 220 -3.04 -10.40 -3.02
N ASN A 221 -2.62 -10.66 -1.78
CA ASN A 221 -1.30 -11.19 -1.47
C ASN A 221 -1.42 -12.57 -0.78
N PRO A 222 -1.16 -13.69 -1.48
CA PRO A 222 -1.23 -15.02 -0.91
C PRO A 222 -0.39 -15.21 0.37
N LYS A 223 0.72 -14.47 0.52
CA LYS A 223 1.57 -14.52 1.71
C LYS A 223 0.91 -13.91 2.94
N MET A 224 -0.07 -13.02 2.76
CA MET A 224 -0.80 -12.34 3.83
C MET A 224 -2.08 -13.05 4.24
N LYS A 225 -2.56 -14.02 3.46
CA LYS A 225 -3.86 -14.69 3.67
C LYS A 225 -4.03 -15.27 5.07
N TYR A 226 -2.96 -15.82 5.64
CA TYR A 226 -2.96 -16.49 6.96
C TYR A 226 -2.16 -15.73 8.02
N GLN A 227 -1.75 -14.49 7.74
CA GLN A 227 -1.03 -13.67 8.71
C GLN A 227 -2.01 -13.01 9.69
N SER A 228 -1.51 -12.67 10.88
CA SER A 228 -2.28 -11.91 11.86
C SER A 228 -2.58 -10.49 11.34
N GLU A 229 -3.67 -9.89 11.81
CA GLU A 229 -4.05 -8.53 11.39
C GLU A 229 -2.94 -7.50 11.69
N ALA A 230 -2.23 -7.66 12.81
CA ALA A 230 -1.11 -6.78 13.17
C ALA A 230 0.03 -6.84 12.13
N VAL A 231 0.44 -8.03 11.70
CA VAL A 231 1.49 -8.20 10.67
C VAL A 231 1.06 -7.59 9.34
N ILE A 232 -0.21 -7.77 8.98
CA ILE A 232 -0.75 -7.23 7.73
C ILE A 232 -0.81 -5.70 7.80
N LEU A 233 -1.31 -5.15 8.91
CA LEU A 233 -1.38 -3.70 9.15
C LEU A 233 0.01 -3.08 9.01
N GLU A 234 1.01 -3.61 9.72
CA GLU A 234 2.40 -3.13 9.65
C GLU A 234 2.94 -3.14 8.22
N SER A 235 2.61 -4.16 7.41
CA SER A 235 3.02 -4.20 6.01
C SER A 235 2.38 -3.11 5.13
N CYS A 236 1.22 -2.58 5.53
CA CYS A 236 0.50 -1.53 4.80
C CYS A 236 0.97 -0.11 5.19
N LEU A 237 1.48 0.08 6.41
CA LEU A 237 1.80 1.41 6.96
C LEU A 237 2.79 2.24 6.12
N PRO A 238 3.88 1.67 5.56
CA PRO A 238 4.83 2.48 4.78
C PRO A 238 4.19 3.16 3.56
N ALA A 239 3.37 2.41 2.79
CA ALA A 239 2.69 2.94 1.63
C ALA A 239 1.57 3.93 2.01
N LEU A 240 0.83 3.62 3.08
CA LEU A 240 -0.22 4.49 3.61
C LEU A 240 0.36 5.84 4.07
N ARG A 241 1.42 5.85 4.88
CA ARG A 241 2.11 7.07 5.34
C ARG A 241 2.64 7.89 4.17
N ALA A 242 3.25 7.24 3.19
CA ALA A 242 3.74 7.92 1.99
C ALA A 242 2.61 8.61 1.22
N ALA A 243 1.44 7.97 1.09
CA ALA A 243 0.27 8.56 0.44
C ALA A 243 -0.36 9.69 1.26
N LEU A 244 -0.37 9.58 2.59
CA LEU A 244 -0.89 10.62 3.48
C LEU A 244 -0.03 11.89 3.45
N ASN A 245 1.31 11.74 3.37
CA ASN A 245 2.26 12.85 3.47
C ASN A 245 2.49 13.63 2.16
N LYS A 246 2.25 13.02 0.99
CA LYS A 246 2.39 13.73 -0.31
C LYS A 246 1.14 14.59 -0.55
N ARG A 247 1.21 15.90 -0.29
CA ARG A 247 0.07 16.82 -0.47
C ARG A 247 0.39 18.17 -1.08
N ASP A 248 -0.62 18.66 -1.79
CA ASP A 248 -0.82 20.05 -2.17
C ASP A 248 -1.86 20.68 -1.21
N ALA A 249 -1.48 21.71 -0.46
CA ALA A 249 -2.38 22.44 0.42
C ALA A 249 -3.56 23.07 -0.36
N GLY A 250 -3.36 23.43 -1.64
CA GLY A 250 -4.38 23.93 -2.54
C GLY A 250 -5.42 22.89 -2.97
N ALA A 251 -5.27 21.62 -2.60
CA ALA A 251 -6.22 20.55 -2.89
C ALA A 251 -7.26 20.31 -1.79
N HIS A 252 -7.17 21.01 -0.65
CA HIS A 252 -7.99 20.73 0.54
C HIS A 252 -9.50 20.67 0.24
N GLN A 253 -10.07 21.74 -0.32
CA GLN A 253 -11.51 21.80 -0.59
C GLN A 253 -11.95 20.73 -1.60
N ARG A 254 -11.12 20.43 -2.60
CA ARG A 254 -11.40 19.38 -3.59
C ARG A 254 -11.46 18.01 -2.91
N ASN A 255 -10.56 17.76 -1.95
CA ASN A 255 -10.54 16.54 -1.17
C ASN A 255 -11.75 16.40 -0.25
N VAL A 256 -12.13 17.47 0.44
CA VAL A 256 -13.37 17.48 1.24
C VAL A 256 -14.58 17.18 0.36
N ASN A 257 -14.72 17.87 -0.78
CA ASN A 257 -15.83 17.63 -1.72
C ASN A 257 -15.86 16.18 -2.23
N LEU A 258 -14.70 15.60 -2.54
CA LEU A 258 -14.57 14.21 -2.95
C LEU A 258 -15.01 13.25 -1.84
N LEU A 259 -14.56 13.47 -0.60
CA LEU A 259 -14.91 12.63 0.55
C LEU A 259 -16.40 12.72 0.90
N VAL A 260 -17.02 13.89 0.71
CA VAL A 260 -18.47 14.07 0.80
C VAL A 260 -19.18 13.28 -0.29
N GLN A 261 -18.71 13.39 -1.55
CA GLN A 261 -19.28 12.67 -2.68
C GLN A 261 -19.27 11.15 -2.48
N VAL A 262 -18.31 10.62 -1.71
CA VAL A 262 -18.20 9.19 -1.40
C VAL A 262 -18.72 8.78 -0.01
N ASP A 263 -19.51 9.63 0.63
CA ASP A 263 -20.18 9.42 1.93
C ASP A 263 -19.23 9.12 3.11
N VAL A 264 -18.00 9.61 3.03
CA VAL A 264 -17.00 9.48 4.09
C VAL A 264 -17.05 10.69 5.03
N LEU A 265 -17.32 11.88 4.49
CA LEU A 265 -17.57 13.11 5.25
C LEU A 265 -19.01 13.60 5.05
N THR A 266 -19.53 14.32 6.04
CA THR A 266 -20.75 15.11 5.94
C THR A 266 -20.48 16.36 5.09
N LYS A 267 -21.51 16.80 4.36
CA LYS A 267 -21.44 18.06 3.63
C LYS A 267 -21.37 19.21 4.64
N PRO A 268 -20.37 20.11 4.57
CA PRO A 268 -20.32 21.27 5.44
C PRO A 268 -21.54 22.18 5.17
N THR A 269 -22.04 22.81 6.24
CA THR A 269 -23.13 23.80 6.19
C THR A 269 -22.59 25.16 6.64
N LYS A 270 -23.45 26.20 6.70
CA LYS A 270 -23.03 27.52 7.19
C LYS A 270 -22.57 27.47 8.65
N ASP A 271 -23.15 26.57 9.45
CA ASP A 271 -22.96 26.51 10.90
C ASP A 271 -22.13 25.31 11.35
N GLN A 272 -21.78 24.40 10.44
CA GLN A 272 -21.06 23.16 10.76
C GLN A 272 -19.99 22.86 9.74
N GLN A 273 -18.76 22.66 10.23
CA GLN A 273 -17.66 22.13 9.43
C GLN A 273 -17.91 20.68 9.01
N GLU A 274 -17.16 20.23 8.03
CA GLU A 274 -17.16 18.83 7.63
C GLU A 274 -16.76 17.92 8.80
N ALA A 275 -17.44 16.78 8.92
CA ALA A 275 -17.17 15.77 9.94
C ALA A 275 -17.29 14.37 9.34
N PRO A 276 -16.64 13.34 9.90
CA PRO A 276 -16.86 11.96 9.47
C PRO A 276 -18.33 11.58 9.60
N THR A 277 -18.85 10.88 8.60
CA THR A 277 -20.20 10.31 8.69
C THR A 277 -20.27 9.33 9.86
N GLU A 278 -21.47 9.10 10.40
CA GLU A 278 -21.67 8.16 11.51
C GLU A 278 -21.15 6.75 11.16
N ALA A 279 -21.36 6.32 9.92
CA ALA A 279 -20.86 5.05 9.41
C ALA A 279 -19.33 4.96 9.45
N THR A 280 -18.64 6.05 9.09
CA THR A 280 -17.19 6.17 9.15
C THR A 280 -16.69 6.17 10.60
N SER A 281 -17.31 6.96 11.47
CA SER A 281 -16.98 7.02 12.90
C SER A 281 -17.14 5.67 13.60
N ARG A 282 -18.24 4.96 13.35
CA ARG A 282 -18.48 3.61 13.91
C ARG A 282 -17.45 2.60 13.38
N ALA A 283 -17.08 2.66 12.10
CA ALA A 283 -16.03 1.82 11.56
C ALA A 283 -14.66 2.14 12.19
N ALA A 284 -14.37 3.41 12.50
CA ALA A 284 -13.15 3.81 13.21
C ALA A 284 -13.10 3.22 14.63
N THR A 285 -14.23 3.17 15.33
CA THR A 285 -14.33 2.51 16.64
C THR A 285 -14.03 1.02 16.55
N VAL A 286 -14.53 0.33 15.52
CA VAL A 286 -14.20 -1.11 15.30
C VAL A 286 -12.69 -1.31 15.18
N PHE A 287 -12.00 -0.45 14.42
CA PHE A 287 -10.54 -0.52 14.33
C PHE A 287 -9.87 -0.29 15.68
N ARG A 288 -10.26 0.77 16.41
CA ARG A 288 -9.69 1.12 17.71
C ARG A 288 -9.87 0.01 18.75
N ASN A 289 -11.01 -0.68 18.72
CA ASN A 289 -11.26 -1.81 19.61
C ASN A 289 -10.36 -3.03 19.29
N ARG A 290 -9.94 -3.19 18.03
CA ARG A 290 -9.08 -4.31 17.60
C ARG A 290 -7.59 -4.03 17.76
N HIS A 291 -7.17 -2.78 17.55
CA HIS A 291 -5.76 -2.41 17.41
C HIS A 291 -5.31 -1.32 18.38
N GLY A 292 -6.22 -0.74 19.16
CA GLY A 292 -5.95 0.43 20.01
C GLY A 292 -6.01 1.75 19.24
N ASN A 293 -5.72 2.84 19.94
CA ASN A 293 -5.66 4.20 19.39
C ASN A 293 -4.29 4.46 18.74
N VAL A 294 -3.97 3.71 17.69
CA VAL A 294 -2.68 3.83 16.98
C VAL A 294 -2.62 5.14 16.20
N PHE A 295 -1.62 5.98 16.49
CA PHE A 295 -1.36 7.16 15.68
C PHE A 295 -0.51 6.76 14.47
N ILE A 296 -1.05 6.91 13.26
CA ILE A 296 -0.44 6.38 12.03
C ILE A 296 0.36 7.44 11.26
N ILE A 297 0.08 8.71 11.49
CA ILE A 297 0.72 9.86 10.81
C ILE A 297 1.91 10.34 11.62
#